data_AF-A0A7J9KF17-F1
#
_entry.id   AF-A0A7J9KF17-F1
#
_cell.length_a   1.000
_cell.length_b   1.000
_cell.length_c   1.000
_cell.angle_alpha   90.00
_cell.angle_beta   90.00
_cell.angle_gamma   90.00
#
_symmetry.space_group_name_H-M   'P 1'
#
loop_
_entity.id
_entity.type
_entity.pdbx_description
1 polymer ?
#
loop_
_entity_poly.entity_id
_entity_poly.type
_entity_poly.pdbx_seq_one_letter_code
_entity_poly.pdbx_strand_id
1 'polypeptide(L)' 'MADWGPVVIAVVLFVLLSPGLLFQLPGRNKVVEFGNMQTSGISILVHAIIFFGLITIFLIAI' A
#
# COMPACT_ATOMS: atom_id res chain seq x y z
N MET A 1 5.18 -9.94 -26.53
CA MET A 1 4.14 -10.32 -25.56
C MET A 1 4.07 -9.20 -24.54
N ALA A 2 2.89 -8.78 -24.09
CA ALA A 2 2.82 -7.74 -23.06
C ALA A 2 3.19 -8.37 -21.71
N ASP A 3 4.14 -7.77 -21.00
CA ASP A 3 4.66 -8.30 -19.75
C ASP A 3 3.69 -7.90 -18.64
N TRP A 4 2.80 -8.82 -18.23
CA TRP A 4 1.78 -8.54 -17.22
C TRP A 4 2.32 -8.56 -15.78
N GLY A 5 3.57 -8.98 -15.58
CA GLY A 5 4.20 -9.11 -14.26
C GLY A 5 4.11 -7.82 -13.41
N PRO A 6 4.63 -6.69 -13.89
CA PRO A 6 4.57 -5.42 -13.17
C PRO A 6 3.14 -4.98 -12.83
N VAL A 7 2.19 -5.23 -13.73
CA VAL A 7 0.77 -4.89 -13.53
C VAL A 7 0.18 -5.71 -12.39
N VAL A 8 0.40 -7.03 -12.38
CA VAL A 8 -0.12 -7.91 -11.31
C VAL A 8 0.52 -7.56 -9.96
N ILE A 9 1.84 -7.31 -9.93
CA ILE A 9 2.54 -6.91 -8.71
C ILE A 9 1.97 -5.60 -8.16
N ALA A 10 1.77 -4.59 -9.01
CA ALA A 10 1.17 -3.32 -8.62
C ALA A 10 -0.23 -3.49 -8.03
N VAL A 11 -1.07 -4.34 -8.64
CA VAL A 11 -2.44 -4.58 -8.17
C VAL A 11 -2.43 -5.27 -6.80
N VAL A 12 -1.60 -6.31 -6.61
CA VAL A 12 -1.50 -7.01 -5.33
C VAL A 12 -1.01 -6.07 -4.23
N LEU A 13 0.06 -5.30 -4.49
CA LEU A 13 0.57 -4.33 -3.53
C LEU A 13 -0.46 -3.25 -3.19
N PHE A 14 -1.24 -2.79 -4.17
CA PHE A 14 -2.27 -1.79 -3.96
C PHE A 14 -3.37 -2.31 -3.02
N VAL A 15 -3.85 -3.54 -3.23
CA VAL A 15 -4.86 -4.15 -2.36
C VAL A 15 -4.30 -4.35 -0.94
N LEU A 16 -3.05 -4.84 -0.82
CA LEU A 16 -2.42 -5.07 0.48
C LEU A 16 -2.15 -3.78 1.27
N LEU A 17 -1.80 -2.69 0.57
CA LEU A 17 -1.44 -1.40 1.16
C LEU A 17 -2.59 -0.38 1.10
N SER A 18 -3.81 -0.80 0.75
CA SER A 18 -4.96 0.10 0.75
C SER A 18 -5.26 0.57 2.19
N PRO A 19 -5.17 1.88 2.48
CA PRO A 19 -5.30 2.39 3.84
C PRO A 19 -6.71 2.13 4.37
N GLY A 20 -6.80 1.46 5.52
CA GLY A 20 -8.07 1.14 6.18
C GLY A 20 -8.75 -0.15 5.70
N LEU A 21 -8.21 -0.83 4.68
CA LEU A 21 -8.71 -2.14 4.22
C LEU A 21 -8.20 -3.26 5.14
N LEU A 22 -6.88 -3.50 5.14
CA LEU A 22 -6.25 -4.49 6.00
C LEU A 22 -5.79 -3.85 7.31
N PHE A 23 -5.02 -2.77 7.19
CA PHE A 23 -4.48 -2.02 8.31
C PHE A 23 -4.42 -0.52 7.99
N GLN A 24 -4.32 0.28 9.05
CA GLN A 24 -4.21 1.72 9.02
C GLN A 24 -3.00 2.12 9.87
N LEU A 25 -2.14 2.91 9.25
CA LEU A 25 -0.80 3.28 9.73
C LEU A 25 -0.54 4.71 9.27
N PRO A 26 -0.45 5.70 10.18
CA PRO A 26 -0.69 5.63 11.62
C PRO A 26 -2.20 5.58 11.95
N GLY A 27 -2.58 4.74 12.91
CA GLY A 27 -3.94 4.72 13.47
C GLY A 27 -4.22 5.92 14.39
N ARG A 28 -5.50 6.13 14.71
CA ARG A 28 -5.98 7.33 15.42
C ARG A 28 -5.70 7.27 16.93
N ASN A 29 -5.75 6.07 17.51
CA ASN A 29 -5.41 5.80 18.91
C ASN A 29 -4.19 4.87 19.08
N LYS A 30 -3.85 4.09 18.06
CA LYS A 30 -2.71 3.15 18.08
C LYS A 30 -1.87 3.30 16.82
N VAL A 31 -0.59 2.93 16.90
CA VAL A 31 0.33 2.97 15.75
C VAL A 31 -0.22 2.17 14.55
N VAL A 32 -0.83 1.01 14.81
CA VAL A 32 -1.50 0.18 13.81
C VAL A 32 -2.94 -0.07 14.25
N GLU A 33 -3.90 0.22 13.38
CA GLU A 33 -5.30 -0.16 13.54
C GLU A 33 -5.73 -1.07 12.38
N PHE A 34 -6.55 -2.09 12.63
CA PHE A 34 -7.01 -3.01 11.59
C PHE A 34 -8.48 -2.75 11.28
N GLY A 35 -8.85 -2.72 9.99
CA GLY A 35 -10.25 -2.70 9.54
C GLY A 35 -11.11 -1.53 10.03
N ASN A 36 -10.54 -0.33 10.23
CA ASN A 36 -11.31 0.84 10.68
C ASN A 36 -12.20 1.42 9.56
N MET A 37 -11.95 1.10 8.27
CA MET A 37 -12.63 1.73 7.10
C MET A 37 -12.59 3.27 7.08
N GLN A 38 -11.90 3.90 8.03
CA GLN A 38 -11.63 5.32 8.08
C GLN A 38 -10.31 5.59 7.37
N THR A 39 -10.20 6.77 6.75
CA THR A 39 -8.98 7.21 6.05
C THR A 39 -8.50 8.53 6.63
N SER A 40 -7.27 8.54 7.16
CA SER A 40 -6.56 9.75 7.57
C SER A 40 -5.57 10.17 6.48
N GLY A 41 -5.44 11.47 6.22
CA GLY A 41 -4.50 11.99 5.21
C GLY A 41 -3.05 11.55 5.44
N ILE A 42 -2.64 11.45 6.71
CA ILE A 42 -1.30 10.95 7.08
C ILE A 42 -1.17 9.46 6.72
N SER A 43 -2.22 8.67 6.92
CA SER A 43 -2.21 7.25 6.55
C SER A 43 -2.08 7.06 5.04
N ILE A 44 -2.76 7.90 4.25
CA ILE A 44 -2.63 7.86 2.78
C ILE A 44 -1.18 8.15 2.37
N LEU A 45 -0.56 9.17 2.95
CA LEU A 45 0.81 9.57 2.64
C LEU A 45 1.81 8.44 2.98
N VAL A 46 1.69 7.84 4.17
CA VAL A 46 2.56 6.73 4.58
C VAL A 46 2.42 5.52 3.64
N HIS A 47 1.19 5.10 3.32
CA HIS A 47 0.98 3.95 2.42
C HIS A 47 1.42 4.26 0.99
N ALA A 48 1.26 5.50 0.53
CA ALA A 48 1.73 5.92 -0.79
C ALA A 48 3.26 5.83 -0.92
N ILE A 49 4.01 6.26 0.10
CA ILE A 49 5.48 6.17 0.11
C ILE A 49 5.93 4.71 0.12
N ILE A 50 5.31 3.86 0.96
CA ILE A 50 5.66 2.44 1.05
C ILE A 50 5.33 1.73 -0.28
N PHE A 51 4.15 1.98 -0.84
CA PHE A 51 3.74 1.43 -2.12
C PHE A 51 4.71 1.84 -3.23
N PHE A 52 5.06 3.13 -3.30
CA PHE A 52 6.00 3.65 -4.28
C PHE A 52 7.39 3.01 -4.15
N GLY A 53 7.91 2.87 -2.93
CA GLY A 53 9.20 2.23 -2.69
C GLY A 53 9.20 0.76 -3.14
N LEU A 54 8.18 -0.01 -2.74
CA LEU A 54 8.09 -1.44 -3.07
C LEU A 54 7.91 -1.66 -4.57
N ILE A 55 6.98 -0.94 -5.22
CA ILE A 55 6.76 -1.14 -6.66
C ILE A 55 7.99 -0.74 -7.46
N THR A 56 8.70 0.31 -7.07
CA THR A 56 9.96 0.73 -7.72
C THR A 56 11.02 -0.35 -7.58
N ILE A 57 11.18 -0.93 -6.39
CA ILE A 57 12.12 -2.04 -6.17
C ILE A 57 11.75 -3.24 -7.05
N PHE A 58 10.49 -3.66 -7.03
CA PHE A 58 10.05 -4.82 -7.82
C PHE A 58 10.20 -4.59 -9.32
N LEU A 59 10.01 -3.36 -9.81
CA LEU A 59 10.07 -3.04 -11.24
C LEU A 59 11.51 -2.87 -11.75
N ILE A 60 12.46 -2.54 -10.86
CA ILE A 60 13.88 -2.44 -11.21
C ILE A 60 14.61 -3.76 -10.99
N ALA A 61 14.26 -4.51 -9.94
CA ALA A 61 14.99 -5.71 -9.52
C ALA A 61 14.52 -7.00 -10.22
N ILE A 62 13.33 -7.01 -10.81
CA ILE A 62 12.72 -8.15 -11.53
C ILE A 62 12.50 -7.73 -12.97
#